data_AF-A0A8B5YCY2-F1
#
_entry.id   AF-A0A8B5YCY2-F1
#
_cell.length_a   1.000
_cell.length_b   1.000
_cell.length_c   1.000
_cell.angle_alpha   90.00
_cell.angle_beta   90.00
_cell.angle_gamma   90.00
#
_symmetry.space_group_name_H-M   'P 1'
#
loop_
_entity.id
_entity.type
_entity.pdbx_description
1 polymer ?
#
loop_
_entity_poly.entity_id
_entity_poly.type
_entity_poly.pdbx_seq_one_letter_code
_entity_poly.pdbx_strand_id
1 'polypeptide(L)' 'MQITKDNLDIPFSTLIEDATNPETPREFIRCSEAEFGLNKADLESMSEDELSSYIEHLDYLWDK' A
#
# COMPACT_ATOMS: atom_id res chain seq x y z
N MET A 1 0.43 10.15 -4.00
CA MET A 1 -1.01 10.00 -3.66
C MET A 1 -1.10 9.85 -2.15
N GLN A 2 -1.99 10.57 -1.46
CA GLN A 2 -2.03 10.50 0.01
C GLN A 2 -3.04 9.43 0.45
N ILE A 3 -2.53 8.28 0.90
CA ILE A 3 -3.37 7.21 1.46
C ILE A 3 -3.47 7.46 2.97
N THR A 4 -4.70 7.68 3.46
CA THR A 4 -4.95 7.82 4.90
C THR A 4 -5.19 6.46 5.55
N LYS A 5 -5.17 6.39 6.89
CA LYS A 5 -5.40 5.13 7.62
C LYS A 5 -6.78 4.53 7.34
N ASP A 6 -7.79 5.37 7.17
CA ASP A 6 -9.15 4.95 6.77
C ASP A 6 -9.18 4.36 5.35
N ASN A 7 -8.23 4.75 4.49
CA ASN A 7 -8.15 4.26 3.13
C ASN A 7 -7.43 2.90 3.02
N LEU A 8 -6.84 2.39 4.12
CA LEU A 8 -6.11 1.10 4.11
C LEU A 8 -7.01 -0.09 3.77
N ASP A 9 -8.29 0.00 4.13
CA ASP A 9 -9.31 -1.00 3.87
C ASP A 9 -10.18 -0.62 2.65
N ILE A 10 -9.83 0.44 1.94
CA ILE A 10 -10.51 0.89 0.72
C ILE A 10 -9.71 0.42 -0.49
N PRO A 11 -10.34 -0.24 -1.48
CA PRO A 11 -9.67 -0.69 -2.69
C PRO A 11 -9.01 0.47 -3.45
N PHE A 12 -7.85 0.23 -4.06
CA PHE A 12 -7.21 1.23 -4.92
C PHE A 12 -8.12 1.67 -6.06
N SER A 13 -8.93 0.77 -6.61
CA SER A 13 -9.94 1.08 -7.63
C SER A 13 -10.99 2.12 -7.22
N THR A 14 -11.20 2.31 -5.91
CA THR A 14 -12.10 3.35 -5.38
C THR A 14 -11.36 4.66 -5.13
N LEU A 15 -10.05 4.59 -4.90
CA LEU A 15 -9.21 5.75 -4.58
C LEU A 15 -8.58 6.41 -5.81
N ILE A 16 -8.36 5.63 -6.88
CA ILE A 16 -7.77 6.08 -8.14
C ILE A 16 -8.72 5.69 -9.27
N GLU A 17 -9.22 6.68 -10.02
CA GLU A 17 -10.17 6.47 -11.12
C GLU A 17 -9.63 5.65 -12.32
N ASP A 18 -8.39 5.17 -12.25
CA ASP A 18 -7.74 4.32 -13.26
C ASP A 18 -7.05 3.08 -12.67
N ALA A 19 -7.12 2.88 -11.34
CA ALA A 19 -6.57 1.67 -10.74
C ALA A 19 -7.48 0.49 -11.05
N THR A 20 -6.96 -0.47 -11.81
CA THR A 20 -7.61 -1.76 -12.05
C THR A 20 -7.37 -2.76 -10.91
N ASN A 21 -6.59 -2.38 -9.90
CA ASN A 21 -6.26 -3.22 -8.77
C ASN A 21 -7.45 -3.26 -7.80
N PRO A 22 -8.11 -4.42 -7.64
CA PRO A 22 -9.19 -4.59 -6.67
C PRO A 22 -8.66 -4.71 -5.24
N GLU A 23 -7.35 -4.84 -5.08
CA GLU A 23 -6.68 -4.99 -3.79
C GLU A 23 -6.71 -3.67 -3.01
N THR A 24 -6.78 -3.81 -1.70
CA THR A 24 -6.62 -2.69 -0.76
C THR A 24 -5.14 -2.35 -0.55
N PRO A 25 -4.79 -1.13 -0.11
CA PRO A 25 -3.42 -0.80 0.27
C PRO A 25 -2.83 -1.78 1.30
N ARG A 26 -3.65 -2.25 2.24
CA ARG A 26 -3.23 -3.26 3.23
C ARG A 26 -2.89 -4.60 2.55
N GLU A 27 -3.70 -5.06 1.61
CA GLU A 27 -3.42 -6.30 0.87
C GLU A 27 -2.19 -6.16 -0.01
N PHE A 28 -2.08 -5.07 -0.78
CA PHE A 28 -0.92 -4.79 -1.61
C PHE A 28 0.37 -4.79 -0.80
N ILE A 29 0.36 -4.12 0.36
CA ILE A 29 1.51 -4.12 1.28
C ILE A 29 1.85 -5.53 1.73
N ARG A 30 0.87 -6.29 2.22
CA ARG A 30 1.10 -7.64 2.74
C ARG A 30 1.55 -8.62 1.65
N CYS A 31 1.03 -8.46 0.44
CA CYS A 31 1.40 -9.24 -0.74
C CYS A 31 2.86 -8.94 -1.12
N SER A 32 3.19 -7.65 -1.24
CA SER A 32 4.56 -7.19 -1.52
C SER A 32 5.54 -7.65 -0.44
N GLU A 33 5.18 -7.52 0.84
CA GLU A 33 6.01 -7.99 1.94
C GLU A 33 6.29 -9.49 1.85
N ALA A 34 5.30 -10.30 1.47
CA ALA A 34 5.48 -11.73 1.30
C ALA A 34 6.38 -12.06 0.09
N GLU A 35 6.16 -11.40 -1.04
CA GLU A 35 6.91 -11.62 -2.29
C GLU A 35 8.38 -11.19 -2.15
N PHE A 36 8.63 -10.04 -1.53
CA PHE A 36 9.98 -9.52 -1.30
C PHE A 36 10.63 -10.04 0.00
N GLY A 37 9.91 -10.86 0.78
CA GLY A 37 10.41 -11.39 2.06
C GLY A 37 10.65 -10.33 3.14
N LEU A 38 9.88 -9.24 3.11
CA LEU A 38 9.94 -8.16 4.09
C LEU A 38 9.14 -8.53 5.35
N ASN A 39 9.50 -7.90 6.46
CA ASN A 39 8.74 -8.03 7.70
C ASN A 39 7.45 -7.22 7.61
N LYS A 40 6.40 -7.75 8.26
CA LYS A 40 5.12 -7.07 8.41
C LYS A 40 5.27 -5.71 9.08
N ALA A 41 5.13 -4.66 8.29
CA ALA A 41 5.04 -3.29 8.75
C ALA A 41 3.76 -3.07 9.56
N ASP A 42 3.88 -2.24 10.58
CA ASP A 42 2.78 -1.83 11.43
C ASP A 42 2.14 -0.56 10.86
N LEU A 43 1.17 -0.77 9.97
CA LEU A 43 0.49 0.30 9.25
C LEU A 43 -0.34 1.21 10.19
N GLU A 44 -0.76 0.68 11.34
CA GLU A 44 -1.49 1.43 12.35
C GLU A 44 -0.57 2.39 13.12
N SER A 45 0.69 2.00 13.34
CA SER A 45 1.71 2.84 13.95
C SER A 45 2.33 3.85 12.99
N MET A 46 2.28 3.62 11.67
CA MET A 46 2.80 4.55 10.66
C MET A 46 1.95 5.81 10.53
N SER A 47 2.58 6.92 10.16
CA SER A 47 1.87 8.16 9.79
C SER A 47 1.40 8.09 8.33
N GLU A 48 0.47 8.95 7.91
CA GLU A 48 -0.05 8.98 6.54
C GLU A 48 1.05 9.22 5.48
N ASP A 49 2.02 10.08 5.81
CA ASP A 49 3.22 10.30 5.00
C ASP A 49 4.10 9.05 4.91
N GLU A 50 4.34 8.35 6.04
CA GLU A 50 5.15 7.13 6.03
C GLU A 50 4.46 6.02 5.26
N LEU A 51 3.14 5.90 5.39
CA LEU A 51 2.35 4.92 4.67
C LEU A 51 2.40 5.17 3.16
N SER A 52 2.22 6.43 2.75
CA SER A 52 2.29 6.81 1.34
C SER A 52 3.69 6.54 0.77
N SER A 53 4.73 6.93 1.51
CA SER A 53 6.12 6.66 1.12
C SER A 53 6.44 5.17 1.07
N TYR A 54 5.84 4.37 1.97
CA TYR A 54 6.03 2.92 2.00
C TYR A 54 5.37 2.25 0.79
N ILE A 55 4.15 2.65 0.43
CA ILE A 55 3.47 2.16 -0.78
C ILE A 55 4.27 2.53 -2.03
N GLU A 56 4.76 3.77 -2.14
CA GLU A 56 5.64 4.18 -3.25
C GLU A 56 6.94 3.36 -3.29
N HIS A 57 7.50 3.01 -2.12
CA HIS A 57 8.68 2.14 -2.06
C HIS A 57 8.39 0.73 -2.55
N LEU A 58 7.25 0.15 -2.16
CA LEU A 58 6.84 -1.18 -2.61
C LEU A 58 6.52 -1.20 -4.12
N ASP A 59 5.82 -0.18 -4.62
CA ASP A 59 5.56 0.00 -6.05
C ASP A 59 6.87 0.08 -6.85
N TYR A 60 7.85 0.85 -6.35
CA TYR A 60 9.20 0.89 -6.92
C TYR A 60 9.91 -0.47 -6.91
N LEU A 61 9.69 -1.31 -5.90
CA LEU A 61 10.24 -2.67 -5.87
C LEU A 61 9.57 -3.58 -6.91
N TRP A 62 8.29 -3.40 -7.20
CA TRP A 62 7.57 -4.15 -8.24
C TRP A 62 7.94 -3.73 -9.67
N ASP A 63 8.26 -2.45 -9.89
CA ASP A 63 8.71 -1.96 -11.20
C ASP A 63 10.13 -2.46 -11.57
N LYS A 64 10.91 -2.91 -10.58
CA LYS A 64 12.32 -3.32 -10.75
C LYS A 64 12.56 -4.82 -10.89
#